data_AF-I3C9V1-F1
#
_entry.id   AF-I3C9V1-F1
#
_cell.length_a   1.000
_cell.length_b   1.000
_cell.length_c   1.000
_cell.angle_alpha   90.00
_cell.angle_beta   90.00
_cell.angle_gamma   90.00
#
_symmetry.space_group_name_H-M   'P 1'
#
loop_
_entity.id
_entity.type
_entity.pdbx_description
1 polymer ?
#
loop_
_entity_poly.entity_id
_entity_poly.type
_entity_poly.pdbx_seq_one_letter_code
_entity_poly.pdbx_strand_id
1 'polypeptide(L)' 'MEFHNIIGWIGAFLFVIAYFLLSIKKLSAENKTYHFLNILGAVCLVINGYYLSDYPNVAVNFIWGLIGIYALIKILQ' A
#
# COMPACT_ATOMS: atom_id res chain seq x y z
N MET A 1 -7.97 -9.12 19.05
CA MET A 1 -7.28 -8.06 18.29
C MET A 1 -8.30 -6.99 17.99
N GLU A 2 -7.99 -5.74 18.31
CA GLU A 2 -8.80 -4.59 17.89
C GLU A 2 -8.90 -4.53 16.35
N PHE A 3 -10.03 -4.06 15.83
CA PHE A 3 -10.31 -4.04 14.38
C PHE A 3 -9.23 -3.31 13.56
N HIS A 4 -8.69 -2.20 14.08
CA HIS A 4 -7.62 -1.44 13.43
C HIS A 4 -6.31 -2.24 13.31
N ASN A 5 -6.03 -3.16 14.22
CA ASN A 5 -4.83 -4.00 14.15
C ASN A 5 -4.94 -5.05 13.05
N ILE A 6 -6.13 -5.61 12.83
CA ILE A 6 -6.37 -6.54 11.72
C ILE A 6 -6.16 -5.82 10.38
N ILE A 7 -6.68 -4.59 10.25
CA ILE A 7 -6.46 -3.75 9.07
C ILE A 7 -4.96 -3.47 8.87
N GLY A 8 -4.24 -3.12 9.93
CA GLY A 8 -2.79 -2.88 9.86
C GLY A 8 -2.02 -4.08 9.33
N TRP A 9 -2.31 -5.29 9.83
CA TRP A 9 -1.68 -6.52 9.36
C TRP A 9 -2.05 -6.88 7.92
N ILE A 10 -3.28 -6.62 7.49
CA ILE A 10 -3.68 -6.77 6.08
C ILE A 10 -2.86 -5.82 5.21
N GLY A 11 -2.73 -4.54 5.61
CA GLY A 11 -1.93 -3.55 4.89
C GLY A 11 -0.46 -3.95 4.76
N ALA A 12 0.14 -4.41 5.86
CA ALA A 12 1.51 -4.91 5.87
C ALA A 12 1.68 -6.12 4.94
N PHE A 13 0.75 -7.08 4.98
CA PHE A 13 0.77 -8.25 4.09
C PHE A 13 0.70 -7.84 2.61
N LEU A 14 -0.16 -6.87 2.27
CA LEU A 14 -0.30 -6.36 0.90
C LEU A 14 1.00 -5.71 0.38
N PHE A 15 1.69 -4.92 1.21
CA PHE A 15 2.99 -4.38 0.83
C PHE A 15 4.05 -5.47 0.63
N VAL A 16 4.13 -6.42 1.56
CA VAL A 16 5.09 -7.52 1.49
C VAL A 16 4.86 -8.37 0.24
N ILE A 17 3.61 -8.75 -0.06
CA ILE A 17 3.31 -9.56 -1.25
C ILE A 17 3.54 -8.77 -2.54
N ALA A 18 3.23 -7.48 -2.58
CA ALA A 18 3.51 -6.62 -3.73
C ALA A 18 5.01 -6.55 -4.02
N TYR A 19 5.82 -6.29 -2.99
CA TYR A 19 7.27 -6.24 -3.11
C TYR A 19 7.89 -7.60 -3.43
N PHE A 20 7.39 -8.68 -2.83
CA PHE A 20 7.83 -10.04 -3.14
C PHE A 20 7.60 -10.37 -4.62
N LEU A 21 6.38 -10.15 -5.12
CA LEU A 21 6.02 -10.41 -6.51
C LEU A 21 6.82 -9.54 -7.50
N LEU A 22 7.11 -8.28 -7.14
CA LEU A 22 8.02 -7.41 -7.90
C LEU A 22 9.45 -7.98 -7.92
N SER A 23 9.96 -8.41 -6.76
CA SER A 23 11.33 -8.90 -6.58
C SER A 23 11.59 -10.19 -7.37
N ILE A 24 10.61 -11.09 -7.44
CA ILE A 24 10.69 -12.31 -8.26
C ILE A 24 10.28 -12.07 -9.73
N LYS A 25 10.13 -10.81 -10.15
CA LYS A 25 9.77 -10.39 -11.51
C LYS A 25 8.42 -10.94 -12.01
N LYS A 26 7.52 -11.36 -11.11
CA LYS A 26 6.13 -11.71 -11.46
C LYS A 26 5.27 -10.48 -11.70
N LEU A 27 5.59 -9.38 -11.02
CA LEU A 27 5.05 -8.05 -11.31
C LEU A 27 6.19 -7.12 -11.74
N SER A 28 5.84 -6.06 -12.45
CA SER A 28 6.73 -4.95 -12.79
C SER A 28 6.14 -3.64 -12.28
N ALA A 29 6.95 -2.58 -12.24
CA ALA A 29 6.48 -1.24 -11.90
C ALA A 29 5.48 -0.67 -12.94
N GLU A 30 5.32 -1.30 -14.10
CA GLU A 30 4.33 -0.95 -15.12
C GLU A 30 3.03 -1.76 -14.97
N ASN A 31 2.97 -2.68 -14.02
CA ASN A 31 1.81 -3.54 -13.82
C ASN A 31 0.76 -2.87 -12.92
N LYS A 32 -0.49 -2.79 -13.40
CA LYS A 32 -1.63 -2.23 -12.65
C LYS A 32 -1.84 -2.91 -11.30
N THR A 33 -1.67 -4.22 -11.24
CA THR A 33 -1.85 -5.02 -10.00
C THR A 33 -0.85 -4.61 -8.93
N TYR A 34 0.40 -4.29 -9.31
CA TYR A 34 1.41 -3.83 -8.36
C TYR A 34 0.99 -2.52 -7.68
N HIS A 35 0.50 -1.56 -8.45
CA HIS A 35 0.02 -0.28 -7.90
C HIS A 35 -1.25 -0.45 -7.09
N PHE A 36 -2.17 -1.32 -7.52
CA PHE A 36 -3.39 -1.60 -6.75
C PHE A 36 -3.09 -2.19 -5.37
N LEU A 37 -2.16 -3.15 -5.29
CA LEU A 37 -1.72 -3.73 -4.02
C LEU A 37 -1.08 -2.69 -3.10
N ASN A 38 -0.21 -1.82 -3.65
CA ASN A 38 0.41 -0.73 -2.90
C ASN A 38 -0.61 0.31 -2.40
N ILE A 39 -1.59 0.70 -3.22
CA ILE A 39 -2.64 1.65 -2.83
C ILE A 39 -3.50 1.05 -1.71
N LEU A 40 -3.92 -0.21 -1.84
CA LEU A 40 -4.73 -0.87 -0.82
C LEU A 40 -3.95 -1.04 0.49
N GLY A 41 -2.67 -1.43 0.39
CA GLY A 41 -1.77 -1.50 1.55
C GLY A 41 -1.60 -0.14 2.24
N ALA A 42 -1.40 0.92 1.47
CA ALA A 42 -1.29 2.29 1.95
C ALA A 42 -2.54 2.74 2.71
N VAL A 43 -3.75 2.52 2.15
CA VAL A 43 -5.02 2.88 2.80
C VAL A 43 -5.17 2.16 4.15
N CYS A 44 -4.86 0.86 4.20
CA CYS A 44 -4.90 0.09 5.44
C CYS A 44 -3.93 0.64 6.50
N LEU A 45 -2.68 0.95 6.12
CA LEU A 45 -1.68 1.46 7.06
C LEU A 45 -1.94 2.91 7.48
N VAL A 46 -2.54 3.75 6.64
CA VAL A 46 -3.03 5.09 7.02
C VAL A 46 -4.10 4.98 8.09
N ILE A 47 -5.10 4.11 7.89
CA ILE A 47 -6.17 3.90 8.87
C ILE A 47 -5.59 3.41 10.20
N ASN A 48 -4.73 2.39 10.16
CA ASN A 48 -4.08 1.86 11.36
C ASN A 48 -3.21 2.90 12.08
N GLY A 49 -2.35 3.60 11.34
CA GLY A 49 -1.46 4.63 11.89
C GLY A 49 -2.23 5.79 12.52
N TYR A 50 -3.37 6.19 11.95
CA TYR A 50 -4.23 7.22 12.54
C TYR A 50 -4.77 6.79 13.91
N TYR A 51 -5.25 5.55 14.06
CA TYR A 51 -5.72 5.04 15.35
C TYR A 51 -4.59 4.90 16.39
N LEU A 52 -3.36 4.64 15.96
CA LEU A 52 -2.19 4.54 16.83
C LEU A 52 -1.50 5.89 17.08
N SER A 53 -2.00 7.00 16.51
CA SER A 53 -1.33 8.31 16.51
C SER A 53 0.11 8.26 15.97
N ASP A 54 0.38 7.35 15.04
CA ASP A 54 1.65 7.18 14.35
C ASP A 54 1.68 8.06 13.10
N TYR A 55 1.86 9.37 13.30
CA TYR A 55 1.85 10.36 12.22
C TYR A 55 2.93 10.14 11.14
N PRO A 56 4.16 9.70 11.47
CA PRO A 56 5.15 9.34 10.44
C PRO A 56 4.63 8.24 9.49
N ASN A 57 4.04 7.17 10.03
CA ASN A 57 3.46 6.09 9.25
C ASN A 57 2.30 6.56 8.37
N VAL A 58 1.42 7.40 8.92
CA VAL A 58 0.31 8.03 8.16
C VAL A 58 0.85 8.84 6.98
N ALA A 59 1.83 9.71 7.21
CA ALA A 59 2.38 10.57 6.16
C ALA A 59 3.05 9.77 5.04
N VAL A 60 3.90 8.79 5.39
CA VAL A 60 4.59 7.95 4.41
C VAL A 60 3.61 7.16 3.57
N ASN A 61 2.63 6.49 4.19
CA ASN A 61 1.67 5.66 3.46
C ASN A 61 0.69 6.50 2.64
N PHE A 62 0.31 7.68 3.12
CA PHE A 62 -0.50 8.60 2.33
C PHE A 62 0.22 9.01 1.04
N ILE A 63 1.50 9.42 1.13
CA ILE A 63 2.32 9.76 -0.05
C ILE A 63 2.49 8.53 -0.96
N TRP A 64 2.73 7.35 -0.39
CA TRP A 64 2.86 6.11 -1.16
C TRP A 64 1.59 5.77 -1.95
N GLY A 65 0.42 5.96 -1.33
CA GLY A 65 -0.87 5.82 -1.99
C GLY A 65 -1.04 6.78 -3.16
N LEU A 66 -0.66 8.05 -3.00
CA LEU A 66 -0.69 9.05 -4.07
C LEU A 66 0.23 8.66 -5.25
N ILE A 67 1.44 8.17 -4.97
CA ILE A 67 2.36 7.67 -5.99
C ILE A 67 1.73 6.50 -6.76
N GLY A 68 1.12 5.55 -6.05
CA GLY A 68 0.42 4.42 -6.67
C GLY A 68 -0.73 4.86 -7.57
N ILE A 69 -1.55 5.83 -7.12
CA ILE A 69 -2.67 6.38 -7.91
C ILE A 69 -2.14 7.05 -9.18
N TYR A 70 -1.12 7.90 -9.06
CA TYR A 70 -0.51 8.57 -10.20
C TYR A 70 0.03 7.56 -11.24
N ALA A 71 0.76 6.55 -10.77
CA ALA A 71 1.29 5.50 -11.65
C ALA A 71 0.16 4.71 -12.32
N LEU A 72 -0.91 4.38 -11.60
CA LEU A 72 -2.06 3.67 -12.16
C LEU A 72 -2.76 4.47 -13.26
N ILE A 73 -2.96 5.79 -13.06
CA ILE A 73 -3.50 6.69 -14.08
C ILE A 73 -2.62 6.67 -15.33
N LYS A 74 -1.30 6.78 -15.16
CA LYS A 74 -0.34 6.77 -16.28
C LYS A 74 -0.35 5.45 -17.06
N ILE A 75 -0.59 4.31 -16.39
CA ILE A 75 -0.66 2.98 -17.03
C ILE A 75 -2.01 2.73 -17.73
N LEU A 76 -3.06 3.45 -17.34
CA LEU A 76 -4.39 3.34 -17.93
C LEU A 76 -4.60 4.24 -19.15
N GLN A 77 -3.78 5.29 -19.28
CA GLN A 77 -3.71 6.18 -20.44
C GLN A 77 -2.94 5.51 -21.58
#